data_AF-A0A7D8UKF9-F1
#
_entry.id   AF-A0A7D8UKF9-F1
#
_cell.length_a   1.000
_cell.length_b   1.000
_cell.length_c   1.000
_cell.angle_alpha   90.00
_cell.angle_beta   90.00
_cell.angle_gamma   90.00
#
_symmetry.space_group_name_H-M   'P 1'
#
loop_
_entity.id
_entity.type
_entity.pdbx_description
1 polymer ?
#
loop_
_entity_poly.entity_id
_entity_poly.type
_entity_poly.pdbx_seq_one_letter_code
_entity_poly.pdbx_strand_id
1 'polypeptide(L)'
;SYRAVCSGRTGHAEALQVTFDPDKVTYRELLEYFYRMHDPTTADRQGPDAGTQYRSGIFYHGEEQERVAREVTRAVNEKWWKGKVVTEILPAGEWWDAEDYHQKYLDVNPGGYECPSHFLRSFPPLE
;
A
#
# COMPACT_ATOMS: atom_id res chain seq x y z
N SER A 1 0.50 -12.98 -14.89
CA SER A 1 0.34 -11.91 -15.90
C SER A 1 -0.70 -10.92 -15.41
N TYR A 2 -0.56 -9.65 -15.79
CA TYR A 2 -1.50 -8.59 -15.45
C TYR A 2 -2.94 -8.99 -15.77
N ARG A 3 -3.19 -9.55 -16.96
CA ARG A 3 -4.52 -10.03 -17.38
C ARG A 3 -5.16 -11.05 -16.42
N ALA A 4 -4.35 -11.90 -15.79
CA ALA A 4 -4.85 -12.86 -14.79
C ALA A 4 -5.22 -12.15 -13.48
N VAL A 5 -4.42 -11.18 -13.04
CA VAL A 5 -4.71 -10.35 -11.85
C VAL A 5 -5.98 -9.52 -12.06
N CYS A 6 -6.13 -8.88 -13.22
CA CYS A 6 -7.33 -8.11 -13.57
C CYS A 6 -8.62 -8.94 -13.59
N SER A 7 -8.54 -10.27 -13.64
CA SER A 7 -9.71 -11.14 -13.55
C SER A 7 -10.32 -11.18 -12.14
N GLY A 8 -9.58 -10.73 -11.11
CA GLY A 8 -9.99 -10.75 -9.70
C GLY A 8 -10.03 -12.14 -9.05
N ARG A 9 -9.62 -13.20 -9.75
CA ARG A 9 -9.77 -14.60 -9.31
C ARG A 9 -8.52 -15.23 -8.70
N THR A 10 -7.39 -14.53 -8.71
CA THR A 10 -6.09 -15.09 -8.31
C THR A 10 -5.78 -14.87 -6.83
N GLY A 11 -6.44 -13.91 -6.18
CA GLY A 11 -6.10 -13.47 -4.82
C GLY A 11 -4.88 -12.54 -4.72
N HIS A 12 -4.19 -12.27 -5.84
CA HIS A 12 -3.07 -11.33 -5.86
C HIS A 12 -3.53 -9.90 -5.54
N ALA A 13 -2.63 -9.11 -4.93
CA ALA A 13 -2.74 -7.66 -4.83
C ALA A 13 -1.75 -7.03 -5.81
N GLU A 14 -2.11 -5.88 -6.40
CA GLU A 14 -1.11 -4.97 -6.92
C GLU A 14 -0.34 -4.40 -5.72
N ALA A 15 0.99 -4.49 -5.77
CA ALA A 15 1.84 -4.14 -4.64
C ALA A 15 3.16 -3.55 -5.14
N LEU A 16 3.86 -2.87 -4.25
CA LEU A 16 5.22 -2.36 -4.47
C LEU A 16 6.14 -2.99 -3.43
N GLN A 17 7.15 -3.74 -3.88
CA GLN A 17 8.21 -4.21 -3.00
C GLN A 17 9.31 -3.14 -2.88
N VAL A 18 9.61 -2.74 -1.65
CA VAL A 18 10.59 -1.68 -1.35
C VAL A 18 11.79 -2.28 -0.64
N THR A 19 12.97 -2.15 -1.25
CA THR A 19 14.26 -2.37 -0.58
C THR A 19 14.76 -1.03 -0.06
N PHE A 20 15.13 -0.96 1.22
CA PHE A 20 15.54 0.27 1.87
C PHE A 20 16.68 0.06 2.85
N ASP A 21 17.39 1.14 3.15
CA ASP A 21 18.48 1.19 4.11
C ASP A 21 17.93 1.70 5.47
N PRO A 22 17.88 0.85 6.51
CA PRO A 22 17.28 1.20 7.80
C PRO A 22 18.01 2.33 8.53
N ASP A 23 19.27 2.63 8.16
CA ASP A 23 20.03 3.76 8.71
C ASP A 23 19.60 5.10 8.09
N LYS A 24 18.85 5.08 6.98
CA LYS A 24 18.37 6.28 6.27
C LYS A 24 16.86 6.48 6.37
N VAL A 25 16.10 5.40 6.39
CA VAL A 25 14.63 5.43 6.53
C VAL A 25 14.18 4.21 7.30
N THR A 26 13.36 4.43 8.32
CA THR A 26 12.81 3.36 9.13
C THR A 26 11.57 2.74 8.47
N TYR A 27 11.29 1.48 8.80
CA TYR A 27 10.07 0.83 8.35
C TYR A 27 8.81 1.58 8.82
N ARG A 28 8.84 2.17 10.01
CA ARG A 28 7.75 3.03 10.51
C ARG A 28 7.49 4.20 9.57
N GLU A 29 8.52 4.96 9.19
CA GLU A 29 8.36 6.12 8.30
C GLU A 29 7.77 5.72 6.94
N LEU A 30 8.15 4.56 6.40
CA LEU A 30 7.55 4.02 5.18
C LEU A 30 6.05 3.74 5.35
N LEU A 31 5.63 3.18 6.49
CA LEU A 31 4.23 2.92 6.77
C LEU A 31 3.42 4.19 7.03
N GLU A 32 3.99 5.18 7.70
CA GLU A 32 3.36 6.49 7.87
C GLU A 32 3.14 7.19 6.53
N TYR A 33 4.12 7.07 5.62
CA TYR A 33 4.00 7.56 4.26
C TYR A 33 2.90 6.79 3.49
N PHE A 34 2.88 5.47 3.57
CA PHE A 34 1.84 4.61 2.97
C PHE A 34 0.43 5.08 3.38
N TYR A 35 0.20 5.34 4.66
CA TYR A 35 -1.10 5.79 5.18
C TYR A 35 -1.49 7.22 4.81
N ARG A 36 -0.56 8.02 4.28
CA ARG A 36 -0.83 9.37 3.77
C ARG A 36 -1.14 9.38 2.28
N MET A 37 -0.66 8.38 1.54
CA MET A 37 -0.71 8.37 0.08
C MET A 37 -2.04 7.90 -0.51
N HIS A 38 -2.79 7.05 0.17
CA HIS A 38 -4.05 6.48 -0.34
C HIS A 38 -5.18 6.57 0.70
N ASP A 39 -6.41 6.19 0.32
CA ASP A 39 -7.51 5.98 1.28
C ASP A 39 -7.50 4.52 1.77
N PRO A 40 -7.12 4.24 3.03
CA PRO A 40 -7.05 2.89 3.59
C PRO A 40 -8.39 2.41 4.17
N THR A 41 -9.49 3.15 3.96
CA THR A 41 -10.81 2.85 4.54
C THR A 41 -11.75 2.15 3.56
N THR A 42 -11.35 2.02 2.30
CA THR A 42 -12.12 1.36 1.24
C THR A 42 -11.65 -0.08 1.05
N ALA A 43 -12.53 -1.04 1.33
CA ALA A 43 -12.26 -2.46 1.06
C ALA A 43 -12.26 -2.72 -0.45
N ASP A 44 -11.27 -3.49 -0.92
CA ASP A 44 -11.14 -3.95 -2.32
C ASP A 44 -11.32 -2.83 -3.37
N ARG A 45 -10.82 -1.63 -3.06
CA ARG A 45 -10.97 -0.45 -3.90
C ARG A 45 -9.94 0.62 -3.55
N GLN A 46 -9.49 1.36 -4.57
CA GLN A 46 -8.85 2.66 -4.40
C GLN A 46 -9.41 3.67 -5.40
N GLY A 47 -10.06 4.73 -4.92
CA GLY A 47 -10.71 5.70 -5.80
C GLY A 47 -11.72 5.02 -6.75
N PRO A 48 -11.65 5.23 -8.08
CA PRO A 48 -12.51 4.55 -9.05
C PRO A 48 -12.05 3.11 -9.37
N ASP A 49 -10.87 2.69 -8.92
CA ASP A 49 -10.29 1.36 -9.19
C ASP A 49 -10.88 0.34 -8.21
N ALA A 50 -11.76 -0.53 -8.70
CA ALA A 50 -12.49 -1.51 -7.88
C ALA A 50 -12.06 -2.95 -8.18
N GLY A 51 -11.82 -3.74 -7.14
CA GLY A 51 -11.36 -5.12 -7.22
C GLY A 51 -10.42 -5.48 -6.07
N THR A 52 -10.39 -6.75 -5.69
CA THR A 52 -9.55 -7.26 -4.60
C THR A 52 -8.07 -6.99 -4.83
N GLN A 53 -7.64 -6.86 -6.08
CA GLN A 53 -6.27 -6.49 -6.43
C GLN A 53 -5.87 -5.08 -5.96
N TYR A 54 -6.82 -4.17 -5.73
CA TYR A 54 -6.57 -2.78 -5.31
C TYR A 54 -6.78 -2.56 -3.80
N ARG A 55 -6.89 -3.65 -3.02
CA ARG A 55 -7.06 -3.55 -1.57
C ARG A 55 -5.83 -2.91 -0.90
N SER A 56 -6.07 -2.18 0.18
CA SER A 56 -5.01 -1.71 1.06
C SER A 56 -4.37 -2.90 1.80
N GLY A 57 -3.06 -3.10 1.67
CA GLY A 57 -2.37 -4.23 2.28
C GLY A 57 -0.92 -3.92 2.65
N ILE A 58 -0.46 -4.49 3.75
CA ILE A 58 0.93 -4.50 4.22
C ILE A 58 1.37 -5.96 4.30
N PHE A 59 2.40 -6.31 3.55
CA PHE A 59 2.97 -7.65 3.49
C PHE A 59 4.35 -7.67 4.16
N TYR A 60 4.44 -8.22 5.37
CA TYR A 60 5.66 -8.16 6.20
C TYR A 60 6.59 -9.36 5.99
N HIS A 61 7.90 -9.15 6.13
CA HIS A 61 8.93 -10.20 5.97
C HIS A 61 9.43 -10.84 7.28
N GLY A 62 8.98 -10.35 8.44
CA GLY A 62 9.34 -10.92 9.74
C GLY A 62 8.59 -10.30 10.91
N GLU A 63 8.78 -10.86 12.10
CA GLU A 63 8.02 -10.49 13.32
C GLU A 63 8.16 -9.01 13.69
N GLU A 64 9.34 -8.42 13.52
CA GLU A 64 9.54 -7.00 13.84
C GLU A 64 8.76 -6.09 12.87
N GLN A 65 8.71 -6.43 11.58
CA GLN A 65 7.88 -5.69 10.63
C GLN A 65 6.39 -5.89 10.93
N GLU A 66 5.96 -7.10 11.32
CA GLU A 66 4.57 -7.31 11.75
C GLU A 66 4.22 -6.45 12.96
N ARG A 67 5.08 -6.43 13.98
CA ARG A 67 4.88 -5.66 15.20
C ARG A 67 4.74 -4.18 14.90
N VAL A 68 5.67 -3.61 14.13
CA VAL A 68 5.66 -2.19 13.75
C VAL A 68 4.46 -1.88 12.86
N ALA A 69 4.09 -2.76 11.92
CA ALA A 69 2.91 -2.57 11.09
C ALA A 69 1.64 -2.45 11.92
N ARG A 70 1.40 -3.41 12.82
CA ARG A 70 0.23 -3.38 13.71
C ARG A 70 0.20 -2.14 14.60
N GLU A 71 1.36 -1.71 15.09
CA GLU A 71 1.49 -0.52 15.93
C GLU A 71 1.14 0.77 15.17
N VAL A 72 1.73 0.98 13.99
CA VAL A 72 1.47 2.14 13.13
C VAL A 72 0.03 2.14 12.66
N THR A 73 -0.48 1.00 12.17
CA THR A 73 -1.87 0.85 11.73
C THR A 73 -2.86 1.23 12.84
N ARG A 74 -2.62 0.79 14.07
CA ARG A 74 -3.48 1.17 15.21
C ARG A 74 -3.45 2.69 15.43
N ALA A 75 -2.26 3.29 15.46
CA ALA A 75 -2.09 4.72 15.72
C ALA A 75 -2.76 5.59 14.62
N VAL A 76 -2.54 5.29 13.34
CA VAL A 76 -3.17 6.03 12.23
C VAL A 76 -4.68 5.81 12.18
N ASN A 77 -5.14 4.61 12.53
CA ASN A 77 -6.56 4.31 12.53
C ASN A 77 -7.29 5.20 13.53
N GLU A 78 -6.75 5.33 14.73
CA GLU A 78 -7.30 6.21 15.76
C GLU A 78 -7.13 7.69 15.43
N LYS A 79 -5.91 8.13 15.11
CA LYS A 79 -5.56 9.56 15.02
C LYS A 79 -5.93 10.21 13.69
N TRP A 80 -5.83 9.49 12.57
CA TRP A 80 -5.98 10.07 11.23
C TRP A 80 -7.25 9.62 10.52
N TRP A 81 -7.65 8.36 10.71
CA TRP A 81 -8.69 7.71 9.90
C TRP A 81 -9.97 7.34 10.67
N LYS A 82 -10.13 7.85 11.90
CA LYS A 82 -11.37 7.79 12.70
C LYS A 82 -11.91 6.37 12.91
N GLY A 83 -11.03 5.39 13.08
CA GLY A 83 -11.37 4.00 13.36
C GLY A 83 -11.83 3.19 12.14
N LYS A 84 -11.60 3.67 10.91
CA LYS A 84 -12.12 3.06 9.67
C LYS A 84 -11.09 2.34 8.80
N VAL A 85 -9.84 2.22 9.23
CA VAL A 85 -8.79 1.54 8.45
C VAL A 85 -9.16 0.07 8.28
N VAL A 86 -9.13 -0.40 7.03
CA VAL A 86 -9.38 -1.80 6.64
C VAL A 86 -8.15 -2.49 6.06
N THR A 87 -6.97 -1.87 6.16
CA THR A 87 -5.70 -2.43 5.66
C THR A 87 -5.42 -3.83 6.21
N GLU A 88 -5.17 -4.79 5.33
CA GLU A 88 -4.72 -6.13 5.70
C GLU A 88 -3.25 -6.11 6.14
N ILE A 89 -2.89 -6.86 7.19
CA ILE A 89 -1.50 -7.05 7.61
C ILE A 89 -1.23 -8.55 7.61
N LEU A 90 -0.47 -9.00 6.62
CA LEU A 90 -0.26 -10.42 6.31
C LEU A 90 1.24 -10.72 6.10
N PRO A 91 1.70 -11.95 6.33
CA PRO A 91 3.05 -12.34 5.97
C PRO A 91 3.24 -12.22 4.45
N ALA A 92 4.41 -11.74 4.02
CA ALA A 92 4.78 -11.68 2.62
C ALA A 92 4.83 -13.09 2.02
N GLY A 93 4.06 -13.28 0.95
CA GLY A 93 4.05 -14.52 0.17
C GLY A 93 5.08 -14.50 -0.96
N GLU A 94 4.87 -15.37 -1.94
CA GLU A 94 5.65 -15.39 -3.17
C GLU A 94 5.43 -14.09 -3.97
N TRP A 95 6.53 -13.51 -4.46
CA TRP A 95 6.52 -12.29 -5.26
C TRP A 95 6.60 -12.62 -6.76
N TRP A 96 5.83 -11.89 -7.55
CA TRP A 96 5.79 -12.01 -9.01
C TRP A 96 5.95 -10.62 -9.61
N ASP A 97 7.03 -10.39 -10.33
CA ASP A 97 7.25 -9.12 -11.02
C ASP A 97 6.14 -8.87 -12.05
N ALA A 98 5.59 -7.65 -12.02
CA ALA A 98 4.74 -7.17 -13.09
C ALA A 98 5.57 -6.95 -14.37
N GLU A 99 4.91 -7.01 -15.52
CA GLU A 99 5.53 -6.81 -16.83
C GLU A 99 6.31 -5.47 -16.90
N ASP A 100 7.43 -5.43 -17.62
CA ASP A 100 8.39 -4.30 -17.63
C ASP A 100 7.75 -2.92 -17.87
N TYR A 101 6.71 -2.84 -18.70
CA TYR A 101 6.03 -1.57 -19.00
C TYR A 101 5.24 -0.99 -17.81
N HIS A 102 4.96 -1.78 -16.77
CA HIS A 102 4.36 -1.29 -15.52
C HIS A 102 5.40 -0.62 -14.62
N GLN A 103 6.69 -0.93 -14.79
CA GLN A 103 7.75 -0.42 -13.93
C GLN A 103 7.99 1.06 -14.23
N LYS A 104 7.89 1.91 -13.19
CA LYS A 104 8.02 3.39 -13.31
C LYS A 104 7.09 4.00 -14.37
N TYR A 105 5.90 3.41 -14.54
CA TYR A 105 4.97 3.79 -15.61
C TYR A 105 4.68 5.30 -15.69
N LEU A 106 4.42 5.96 -14.55
CA LEU A 106 4.12 7.40 -14.52
C LEU A 106 5.34 8.30 -14.73
N ASP A 107 6.56 7.83 -14.43
CA ASP A 107 7.78 8.57 -14.77
C ASP A 107 8.03 8.56 -16.29
N VAL A 108 7.72 7.43 -16.93
CA VAL A 108 7.86 7.23 -18.39
C VAL A 108 6.70 7.88 -19.15
N ASN A 109 5.50 7.92 -18.56
CA ASN A 109 4.30 8.50 -19.13
C ASN A 109 3.66 9.53 -18.17
N PRO A 110 4.16 10.78 -18.14
CA PRO A 110 3.67 11.82 -17.22
C PRO A 110 2.20 12.25 -17.42
N GLY A 111 1.56 11.83 -18.51
CA GLY A 111 0.13 12.04 -18.76
C GLY A 111 -0.71 10.77 -18.60
N GLY A 112 -0.13 9.72 -18.00
CA GLY A 112 -0.81 8.46 -17.72
C GLY A 112 -1.96 8.61 -16.72
N TYR A 113 -2.75 7.56 -16.58
CA TYR A 113 -3.81 7.54 -15.58
C TYR A 113 -3.23 7.62 -14.16
N GLU A 114 -3.68 8.61 -13.40
CA GLU A 114 -3.39 8.77 -11.98
C GLU A 114 -4.69 8.60 -11.18
N CYS A 115 -4.67 7.71 -10.19
CA CYS A 115 -5.81 7.54 -9.30
C CYS A 115 -6.01 8.84 -8.49
N PRO A 116 -7.20 9.46 -8.46
CA PRO A 116 -7.44 10.71 -7.73
C PRO A 116 -7.29 10.57 -6.21
N SER A 117 -7.25 9.34 -5.70
CA SER A 117 -6.99 9.07 -4.27
C SER A 117 -5.50 9.00 -3.92
N HIS A 118 -4.61 8.96 -4.92
CA HIS A 118 -3.15 8.91 -4.76
C HIS A 118 -2.54 10.31 -4.68
N PHE A 119 -2.49 10.86 -3.48
CA PHE A 119 -1.81 12.12 -3.20
C PHE A 119 -1.37 12.15 -1.74
N LEU A 120 -0.33 12.93 -1.46
CA LEU A 120 0.21 13.02 -0.11
C LEU A 120 -0.69 13.86 0.78
N ARG A 121 -1.44 13.20 1.67
CA ARG A 121 -2.26 13.87 2.68
C ARG A 121 -1.39 14.55 3.74
N SER A 122 -1.88 15.67 4.25
CA SER A 122 -1.29 16.38 5.38
C SER A 122 -2.00 15.96 6.67
N PHE A 123 -1.31 15.17 7.49
CA PHE A 123 -1.77 14.78 8.82
C PHE A 123 -0.78 15.29 9.87
N PRO A 124 -1.23 15.55 11.11
CA PRO A 124 -0.31 15.85 12.21
C PRO A 124 0.58 14.63 12.53
N PRO A 125 1.74 14.83 13.16
CA PRO A 125 2.61 13.74 13.61
C PRO A 125 1.88 12.68 14.46
N LEU A 126 2.34 11.43 14.38
CA LEU A 126 1.69 10.28 15.02
C LEU A 126 1.97 10.08 16.51
N GLU A 127 2.89 10.83 17.11
CA GLU A 127 3.36 10.75 18.53
C GLU A 127 3.07 9.46 19.30
#